data_AF-A0A5P2DQG0-F1
#
_entry.id   AF-A0A5P2DQG0-F1
#
_cell.length_a   1.000
_cell.length_b   1.000
_cell.length_c   1.000
_cell.angle_alpha   90.00
_cell.angle_beta   90.00
_cell.angle_gamma   90.00
#
_symmetry.space_group_name_H-M   'P 1'
#
loop_
_entity.id
_entity.type
_entity.pdbx_description
1 polymer ?
#
loop_
_entity_poly.entity_id
_entity_poly.type
_entity_poly.pdbx_seq_one_letter_code
_entity_poly.pdbx_strand_id
1 'polypeptide(L)'
;MMPVTSTPARRAARRPAAGPPPAAVRAAFALWVTAVAAGAFETALMVGRDPAEGFGVGLAVRLVVFTTALLVAVRMRRGAGWARITLAIGLGVLGTASLVVEPLGYLLDGGSLADALARADALERVFLVSRTVHLAAVLTAVVLMFRPAANRYFRAAA
;
A
#
# COMPACT_ATOMS: atom_id res chain seq x y z
N MET A 1 23.83 -30.29 55.69
CA MET A 1 23.45 -28.93 55.28
C MET A 1 24.66 -28.36 54.57
N MET A 2 24.72 -28.35 53.24
CA MET A 2 24.28 -27.23 52.39
C MET A 2 23.83 -27.72 51.00
N PRO A 3 22.69 -27.24 50.47
CA PRO A 3 22.35 -27.42 49.07
C PRO A 3 23.13 -26.43 48.20
N VAL A 4 23.88 -26.93 47.22
CA VAL A 4 24.52 -26.10 46.19
C VAL A 4 23.43 -25.66 45.22
N THR A 5 22.98 -24.41 45.36
CA THR A 5 22.06 -23.78 44.41
C THR A 5 22.85 -23.36 43.18
N SER A 6 22.81 -24.20 42.14
CA SER A 6 23.19 -23.81 40.79
C SER A 6 22.24 -22.72 40.31
N THR A 7 22.67 -21.47 40.43
CA THR A 7 22.01 -20.32 39.82
C THR A 7 21.96 -20.57 38.32
N PRO A 8 20.77 -20.70 37.67
CA PRO A 8 20.74 -20.67 36.23
C PRO A 8 21.15 -19.25 35.85
N ALA A 9 22.34 -19.11 35.27
CA ALA A 9 22.74 -17.92 34.58
C ALA A 9 21.60 -17.57 33.64
N ARG A 10 20.80 -16.56 34.00
CA ARG A 10 19.88 -15.88 33.09
C ARG A 10 20.75 -15.48 31.92
N ARG A 11 20.77 -16.32 30.90
CA ARG A 11 21.28 -16.01 29.58
C ARG A 11 20.45 -14.81 29.22
N ALA A 12 20.98 -13.62 29.50
CA ALA A 12 20.41 -12.36 29.05
C ALA A 12 20.25 -12.60 27.56
N ALA A 13 19.01 -12.87 27.16
CA ALA A 13 18.68 -13.15 25.78
C ALA A 13 19.04 -11.84 25.10
N ARG A 14 20.25 -11.80 24.55
CA ARG A 14 20.79 -10.69 23.80
C ARG A 14 19.75 -10.48 22.73
N ARG A 15 18.86 -9.49 22.92
CA ARG A 15 17.84 -9.12 21.94
C ARG A 15 18.64 -8.99 20.65
N PRO A 16 18.46 -9.88 19.66
CA PRO A 16 19.22 -9.78 18.44
C PRO A 16 19.01 -8.36 17.94
N ALA A 17 20.10 -7.62 17.73
CA ALA A 17 20.02 -6.29 17.14
C ALA A 17 19.07 -6.40 15.95
N ALA A 18 18.02 -5.57 15.93
CA ALA A 18 16.93 -5.73 14.99
C ALA A 18 17.51 -5.72 13.57
N GLY A 19 17.62 -6.91 12.97
CA GLY A 19 18.12 -7.07 11.62
C GLY A 19 17.25 -6.29 10.64
N PRO A 20 17.73 -6.08 9.40
CA PRO A 20 16.93 -5.39 8.40
C PRO A 20 15.54 -6.03 8.27
N PRO A 21 14.47 -5.24 8.05
CA PRO A 21 13.11 -5.78 7.92
C PRO A 21 13.08 -6.93 6.90
N PRO A 22 12.25 -7.98 7.09
CA PRO A 22 12.19 -9.09 6.16
C PRO A 22 11.95 -8.65 4.71
N ALA A 23 12.44 -9.41 3.73
CA ALA A 23 12.29 -9.09 2.31
C ALA A 23 10.83 -8.81 1.91
N ALA A 24 9.88 -9.59 2.45
CA ALA A 24 8.45 -9.37 2.24
C ALA A 24 7.96 -7.99 2.71
N VAL A 25 8.45 -7.49 3.86
CA VAL A 25 8.08 -6.18 4.39
C VAL A 25 8.70 -5.05 3.55
N ARG A 26 9.94 -5.22 3.08
CA ARG A 26 10.60 -4.26 2.18
C ARG A 26 9.91 -4.20 0.81
N ALA A 27 9.54 -5.35 0.26
CA ALA A 27 8.80 -5.44 -0.99
C ALA A 27 7.40 -4.85 -0.86
N ALA A 28 6.67 -5.15 0.22
CA ALA A 28 5.38 -4.52 0.50
C ALA A 28 5.50 -2.99 0.60
N PHE A 29 6.55 -2.48 1.29
CA PHE A 29 6.82 -1.05 1.35
C PHE A 29 7.06 -0.45 -0.04
N ALA A 30 7.90 -1.08 -0.86
CA ALA A 30 8.16 -0.61 -2.22
C ALA A 30 6.87 -0.56 -3.06
N LEU A 31 6.02 -1.58 -2.97
CA LEU A 31 4.74 -1.63 -3.68
C LEU A 31 3.76 -0.56 -3.20
N TRP A 32 3.71 -0.24 -1.89
CA TRP A 32 2.94 0.90 -1.40
C TRP A 32 3.45 2.23 -1.96
N VAL A 33 4.77 2.41 -2.06
CA VAL A 33 5.36 3.59 -2.72
C VAL A 33 5.00 3.64 -4.21
N THR A 34 5.06 2.50 -4.91
CA THR A 34 4.65 2.39 -6.31
C THR A 34 3.17 2.77 -6.51
N ALA A 35 2.28 2.30 -5.64
CA ALA A 35 0.86 2.65 -5.69
C ALA A 35 0.64 4.16 -5.50
N VAL A 36 1.32 4.77 -4.51
CA VAL A 36 1.25 6.22 -4.31
C VAL A 36 1.80 6.98 -5.52
N ALA A 37 2.92 6.53 -6.10
CA ALA A 37 3.50 7.15 -7.28
C ALA A 37 2.56 7.08 -8.50
N ALA A 38 1.89 5.94 -8.72
CA ALA A 38 0.88 5.79 -9.77
C ALA A 38 -0.31 6.76 -9.55
N GLY A 39 -0.83 6.84 -8.32
CA GLY A 39 -1.90 7.79 -7.99
C GLY A 39 -1.48 9.27 -8.15
N ALA A 40 -0.25 9.60 -7.80
CA ALA A 40 0.31 10.95 -7.99
C ALA A 40 0.48 11.27 -9.47
N PHE A 41 0.95 10.32 -10.26
CA PHE A 41 1.07 10.44 -11.72
C PHE A 41 -0.29 10.71 -12.38
N GLU A 42 -1.33 9.95 -12.04
CA GLU A 42 -2.69 10.18 -12.53
C GLU A 42 -3.22 11.57 -12.15
N THR A 43 -2.94 11.99 -10.92
CA THR A 43 -3.35 13.32 -10.43
C THR A 43 -2.64 14.44 -11.22
N ALA A 44 -1.36 14.27 -11.54
CA ALA A 44 -0.61 15.22 -12.35
C ALA A 44 -1.15 15.29 -13.79
N LEU A 45 -1.54 14.15 -14.38
CA LEU A 45 -2.17 14.13 -15.71
C LEU A 45 -3.53 14.84 -15.71
N MET A 46 -4.34 14.65 -14.67
CA MET A 46 -5.64 15.30 -14.52
C MET A 46 -5.47 16.83 -14.44
N VAL A 47 -4.60 17.31 -13.55
CA VAL A 47 -4.29 18.73 -13.39
C VAL A 47 -3.66 19.31 -14.65
N GLY A 48 -2.82 18.55 -15.35
CA GLY A 48 -2.20 18.97 -16.60
C GLY A 48 -3.17 19.11 -17.76
N ARG A 49 -4.26 18.33 -17.79
CA ARG A 49 -5.32 18.44 -18.80
C ARG A 49 -6.23 19.64 -18.57
N ASP A 50 -6.68 19.82 -17.33
CA ASP A 50 -7.51 20.97 -16.94
C ASP A 50 -7.07 21.49 -15.58
N PRO A 51 -6.24 22.54 -15.52
CA PRO A 51 -5.78 23.09 -14.26
C PRO A 51 -6.93 23.73 -13.45
N ALA A 52 -7.92 24.34 -14.11
CA ALA A 52 -8.99 25.06 -13.43
C ALA A 52 -9.90 24.10 -12.65
N GLU A 53 -10.18 22.93 -13.22
CA GLU A 53 -10.89 21.85 -12.53
C GLU A 53 -9.96 20.97 -11.67
N GLY A 54 -8.68 20.89 -12.05
CA GLY A 54 -7.68 20.06 -11.38
C GLY A 54 -7.23 20.58 -10.02
N PHE A 55 -7.21 21.89 -9.84
CA PHE A 55 -6.91 22.53 -8.56
C PHE A 55 -8.16 22.64 -7.68
N GLY A 56 -8.10 22.15 -6.45
CA GLY A 56 -9.21 22.28 -5.51
C GLY A 56 -9.17 21.26 -4.37
N VAL A 57 -10.33 21.08 -3.73
CA VAL A 57 -10.50 20.16 -2.59
C VAL A 57 -10.09 18.73 -2.96
N GLY A 58 -10.40 18.27 -4.18
CA GLY A 58 -10.03 16.93 -4.65
C GLY A 58 -8.51 16.70 -4.66
N LEU A 59 -7.74 17.66 -5.16
CA LEU A 59 -6.27 17.60 -5.14
C LEU A 59 -5.74 17.63 -3.71
N ALA A 60 -6.26 18.52 -2.86
CA ALA A 60 -5.84 18.63 -1.46
C ALA A 60 -6.07 17.30 -0.70
N VAL A 61 -7.24 16.69 -0.88
CA VAL A 61 -7.56 15.38 -0.29
C VAL A 61 -6.59 14.31 -0.78
N ARG A 62 -6.31 14.25 -2.09
CA ARG A 62 -5.35 13.28 -2.66
C ARG A 62 -3.95 13.44 -2.06
N LEU A 63 -3.46 14.67 -1.93
CA LEU A 63 -2.16 14.94 -1.31
C LEU A 63 -2.10 14.49 0.15
N VAL A 64 -3.17 14.73 0.92
CA VAL A 64 -3.29 14.27 2.31
C VAL A 64 -3.29 12.73 2.36
N VAL A 65 -4.05 12.07 1.49
CA VAL A 65 -4.13 10.61 1.40
C VAL A 65 -2.76 10.02 1.04
N PHE A 66 -2.09 10.54 0.01
CA PHE A 66 -0.76 10.07 -0.40
C PHE A 66 0.29 10.25 0.69
N THR A 67 0.30 11.40 1.35
CA THR A 67 1.23 11.68 2.45
C THR A 67 0.96 10.73 3.61
N THR A 68 -0.30 10.56 4.00
CA THR A 68 -0.70 9.64 5.07
C THR A 68 -0.31 8.20 4.73
N ALA A 69 -0.56 7.76 3.50
CA ALA A 69 -0.18 6.44 3.02
C ALA A 69 1.32 6.19 3.15
N LEU A 70 2.16 7.13 2.72
CA LEU A 70 3.62 7.03 2.83
C LEU A 70 4.09 7.01 4.27
N LEU A 71 3.53 7.87 5.13
CA LEU A 71 3.87 7.90 6.56
C LEU A 71 3.52 6.58 7.25
N VAL A 72 2.33 6.04 6.99
CA VAL A 72 1.90 4.75 7.52
C VAL A 72 2.76 3.61 6.95
N ALA A 73 3.11 3.62 5.66
CA ALA A 73 4.02 2.65 5.05
C ALA A 73 5.42 2.69 5.69
N VAL A 74 5.94 3.87 6.02
CA VAL A 74 7.20 4.01 6.76
C VAL A 74 7.07 3.40 8.17
N ARG A 75 5.97 3.66 8.88
CA ARG A 75 5.73 3.06 10.21
C ARG A 75 5.59 1.55 10.15
N MET A 76 4.92 1.03 9.12
CA MET A 76 4.86 -0.41 8.83
C MET A 76 6.26 -0.97 8.60
N ARG A 77 7.09 -0.34 7.77
CA ARG A 77 8.47 -0.81 7.53
C ARG A 77 9.29 -0.87 8.82
N ARG A 78 9.03 0.03 9.77
CA ARG A 78 9.65 0.07 11.11
C ARG A 78 9.08 -0.95 12.11
N GLY A 79 8.12 -1.77 11.71
CA GLY A 79 7.57 -2.85 12.54
C GLY A 79 6.28 -2.51 13.28
N ALA A 80 5.67 -1.34 13.04
CA ALA A 80 4.40 -0.99 13.67
C ALA A 80 3.27 -1.90 13.13
N GLY A 81 2.83 -2.87 13.93
CA GLY A 81 1.82 -3.86 13.53
C GLY A 81 0.45 -3.26 13.20
N TRP A 82 0.07 -2.13 13.80
CA TRP A 82 -1.17 -1.43 13.48
C TRP A 82 -1.15 -0.82 12.07
N ALA A 83 0.02 -0.38 11.61
CA ALA A 83 0.17 0.31 10.34
C ALA A 83 -0.21 -0.60 9.16
N ARG A 84 0.09 -1.90 9.23
CA ARG A 84 -0.32 -2.85 8.16
C ARG A 84 -1.83 -3.02 8.06
N ILE A 85 -2.55 -2.92 9.19
CA ILE A 85 -4.00 -3.02 9.24
C ILE A 85 -4.61 -1.74 8.69
N THR A 86 -4.09 -0.58 9.09
CA THR A 86 -4.48 0.72 8.53
C THR A 86 -4.28 0.77 7.01
N LEU A 87 -3.15 0.28 6.50
CA LEU A 87 -2.91 0.21 5.05
C LEU A 87 -3.88 -0.75 4.37
N ALA A 88 -4.08 -1.95 4.92
CA ALA A 88 -4.96 -2.96 4.33
C ALA A 88 -6.43 -2.51 4.28
N ILE A 89 -6.95 -1.96 5.38
CA ILE A 89 -8.36 -1.51 5.46
C ILE A 89 -8.53 -0.14 4.80
N GLY A 90 -7.74 0.85 5.23
CA GLY A 90 -7.93 2.24 4.83
C GLY A 90 -7.58 2.51 3.37
N LEU A 91 -6.51 1.91 2.85
CA LEU A 91 -6.05 2.20 1.48
C LEU A 91 -6.26 1.00 0.55
N GLY A 92 -6.18 -0.22 1.07
CA GLY A 92 -6.46 -1.43 0.32
C GLY A 92 -7.92 -1.58 -0.07
N VAL A 93 -8.86 -1.31 0.83
CA VAL A 93 -10.30 -1.49 0.55
C VAL A 93 -10.92 -0.21 -0.01
N LEU A 94 -10.81 0.92 0.70
CA LEU A 94 -11.46 2.17 0.27
C LEU A 94 -10.82 2.75 -1.00
N GLY A 95 -9.48 2.72 -1.09
CA GLY A 95 -8.74 3.20 -2.26
C GLY A 95 -9.05 2.36 -3.51
N THR A 96 -9.04 1.04 -3.38
CA THR A 96 -9.41 0.13 -4.48
C THR A 96 -10.86 0.31 -4.89
N ALA A 97 -11.81 0.41 -3.95
CA ALA A 97 -13.22 0.61 -4.26
C ALA A 97 -13.43 1.84 -5.17
N SER A 98 -12.73 2.96 -4.91
CA SER A 98 -12.80 4.15 -5.77
C SER A 98 -12.35 3.92 -7.21
N LEU A 99 -11.45 2.94 -7.45
CA LEU A 99 -10.95 2.61 -8.78
C LEU A 99 -11.86 1.66 -9.56
N VAL A 100 -12.63 0.81 -8.87
CA VAL A 100 -13.48 -0.22 -9.51
C VAL A 100 -14.94 0.18 -9.64
N VAL A 101 -15.46 1.09 -8.82
CA VAL A 101 -16.88 1.48 -8.85
C VAL A 101 -17.28 2.04 -10.22
N GLU A 102 -16.51 2.98 -10.76
CA GLU A 102 -16.81 3.60 -12.05
C GLU A 102 -16.69 2.60 -13.23
N PRO A 103 -15.61 1.81 -13.38
CA PRO A 103 -15.55 0.76 -14.41
C PRO A 103 -16.63 -0.31 -14.30
N LEU A 104 -16.99 -0.71 -13.08
CA LEU A 104 -18.05 -1.70 -12.86
C LEU A 104 -19.43 -1.13 -13.23
N GLY A 105 -19.71 0.13 -12.90
CA GLY A 105 -20.92 0.83 -13.33
C GLY A 105 -21.06 0.81 -14.85
N TYR A 106 -20.02 1.20 -15.57
CA TYR A 106 -20.00 1.18 -17.04
C TYR A 106 -20.33 -0.21 -17.63
N LEU A 107 -19.79 -1.27 -17.05
CA LEU A 107 -20.07 -2.64 -17.50
C LEU A 107 -21.50 -3.09 -17.17
N LEU A 108 -22.01 -2.72 -15.99
CA LEU A 108 -23.38 -3.02 -15.57
C LEU A 108 -24.42 -2.26 -16.42
N ASP A 109 -24.07 -1.08 -16.91
CA ASP A 109 -24.88 -0.29 -17.83
C ASP A 109 -24.83 -0.81 -19.28
N GLY A 110 -24.18 -1.97 -19.52
CA GLY A 110 -24.10 -2.62 -20.83
C GLY A 110 -22.89 -2.22 -21.67
N GLY A 111 -21.92 -1.49 -21.09
CA GLY A 111 -20.67 -1.13 -21.74
C GLY A 111 -19.80 -2.36 -22.06
N SER A 112 -18.96 -2.25 -23.09
CA SER A 112 -18.01 -3.29 -23.49
C SER A 112 -16.57 -2.81 -23.26
N LEU A 113 -15.81 -3.56 -22.46
CA LEU A 113 -14.38 -3.30 -22.22
C LEU A 113 -13.57 -3.33 -23.52
N ALA A 114 -13.89 -4.24 -24.43
CA ALA A 114 -13.19 -4.38 -25.71
C ALA A 114 -13.41 -3.15 -26.59
N ASP A 115 -14.65 -2.68 -26.63
CA ASP A 115 -15.06 -1.47 -27.36
C ASP A 115 -14.46 -0.20 -26.77
N ALA A 116 -14.43 -0.10 -25.44
CA ALA A 116 -13.78 1.01 -24.74
C ALA A 116 -12.28 1.03 -25.03
N LEU A 117 -11.59 -0.12 -25.00
CA LEU A 117 -10.17 -0.20 -25.37
C LEU A 117 -9.91 0.15 -26.84
N ALA A 118 -10.79 -0.28 -27.74
CA ALA A 118 -10.64 -0.03 -29.18
C ALA A 118 -10.76 1.47 -29.52
N ARG A 119 -11.58 2.21 -28.76
CA ARG A 119 -11.77 3.66 -28.93
C ARG A 119 -10.85 4.50 -28.05
N ALA A 120 -10.10 3.86 -27.15
CA ALA A 120 -9.29 4.57 -26.17
C ALA A 120 -8.14 5.34 -26.81
N ASP A 121 -8.01 6.61 -26.46
CA ASP A 121 -6.87 7.43 -26.88
C ASP A 121 -5.55 6.97 -26.19
N ALA A 122 -4.42 7.59 -26.55
CA ALA A 122 -3.14 7.22 -25.96
C ALA A 122 -3.08 7.49 -24.44
N LEU A 123 -3.72 8.57 -23.99
CA LEU A 123 -3.71 8.98 -22.59
C LEU A 123 -4.65 8.11 -21.75
N GLU A 124 -5.83 7.76 -22.26
CA GLU A 124 -6.76 6.82 -21.64
C GLU A 124 -6.12 5.44 -21.44
N ARG A 125 -5.33 4.99 -22.41
CA ARG A 125 -4.52 3.77 -22.25
C ARG A 125 -3.47 3.90 -21.15
N VAL A 126 -2.79 5.05 -21.05
CA VAL A 126 -1.84 5.32 -19.96
C VAL A 126 -2.54 5.34 -18.61
N PHE A 127 -3.73 5.94 -18.51
CA PHE A 127 -4.57 5.91 -17.30
C PHE A 127 -4.95 4.49 -16.91
N LEU A 128 -5.39 3.67 -17.87
CA LEU A 128 -5.75 2.27 -17.63
C LEU A 128 -4.56 1.45 -17.12
N VAL A 129 -3.38 1.62 -17.74
CA VAL A 129 -2.15 0.95 -17.32
C VAL A 129 -1.76 1.39 -15.91
N SER A 130 -1.79 2.70 -15.63
CA SER A 130 -1.48 3.25 -14.31
C SER A 130 -2.40 2.67 -13.23
N ARG A 131 -3.73 2.67 -13.46
CA ARG A 131 -4.71 2.08 -12.54
C ARG A 131 -4.45 0.58 -12.31
N THR A 132 -4.09 -0.15 -13.35
CA THR A 132 -3.76 -1.58 -13.26
C THR A 132 -2.51 -1.81 -12.42
N VAL A 133 -1.45 -1.04 -12.66
CA VAL A 133 -0.21 -1.09 -11.87
C VAL A 133 -0.48 -0.73 -10.42
N HIS A 134 -1.25 0.33 -10.17
CA HIS A 134 -1.66 0.74 -8.84
C HIS A 134 -2.37 -0.42 -8.11
N LEU A 135 -3.40 -0.99 -8.72
CA LEU A 135 -4.19 -2.07 -8.14
C LEU A 135 -3.35 -3.31 -7.85
N ALA A 136 -2.55 -3.75 -8.82
CA ALA A 136 -1.65 -4.88 -8.65
C ALA A 136 -0.65 -4.65 -7.51
N ALA A 137 -0.12 -3.43 -7.39
CA ALA A 137 0.80 -3.06 -6.33
C ALA A 137 0.14 -3.13 -4.94
N VAL A 138 -1.06 -2.55 -4.79
CA VAL A 138 -1.83 -2.57 -3.55
C VAL A 138 -2.15 -4.01 -3.11
N LEU A 139 -2.72 -4.81 -4.00
CA LEU A 139 -3.11 -6.20 -3.70
C LEU A 139 -1.88 -7.05 -3.32
N THR A 140 -0.80 -6.93 -4.08
CA THR A 140 0.44 -7.66 -3.81
C THR A 140 1.05 -7.20 -2.48
N ALA A 141 1.06 -5.90 -2.18
CA ALA A 141 1.54 -5.37 -0.92
C ALA A 141 0.75 -5.95 0.26
N VAL A 142 -0.59 -5.97 0.16
CA VAL A 142 -1.48 -6.57 1.15
C VAL A 142 -1.11 -8.02 1.40
N VAL A 143 -1.02 -8.86 0.36
CA VAL A 143 -0.63 -10.27 0.52
C VAL A 143 0.72 -10.41 1.23
N LEU A 144 1.73 -9.62 0.83
CA LEU A 144 3.07 -9.68 1.41
C LEU A 144 3.12 -9.27 2.90
N MET A 145 2.31 -8.31 3.33
CA MET A 145 2.22 -7.85 4.73
C MET A 145 1.75 -8.93 5.70
N PHE A 146 1.02 -9.94 5.21
CA PHE A 146 0.45 -11.02 6.03
C PHE A 146 1.14 -12.37 5.86
N ARG A 147 2.25 -12.44 5.10
CA ARG A 147 3.05 -13.66 5.01
C ARG A 147 3.68 -14.04 6.36
N PRO A 148 3.95 -15.34 6.62
CA PRO A 148 4.48 -15.81 7.91
C PRO A 148 5.72 -15.05 8.41
N ALA A 149 6.65 -14.72 7.51
CA ALA A 149 7.86 -13.97 7.84
C ALA A 149 7.55 -12.53 8.31
N ALA A 150 6.61 -11.85 7.65
CA ALA A 150 6.16 -10.52 8.04
C ALA A 150 5.41 -10.57 9.38
N ASN A 151 4.54 -11.56 9.58
CA ASN A 151 3.81 -11.75 10.84
C ASN A 151 4.76 -11.96 12.03
N ARG A 152 5.84 -12.73 11.87
CA ARG A 152 6.87 -12.88 12.91
C ARG A 152 7.56 -11.55 13.23
N TYR A 153 7.88 -10.76 12.21
CA TYR A 153 8.51 -9.45 12.39
C TYR A 153 7.62 -8.47 13.15
N PHE A 154 6.34 -8.35 12.76
CA PHE A 154 5.41 -7.45 13.45
C PHE A 154 5.10 -7.88 14.88
N ARG A 155 5.07 -9.18 15.18
CA ARG A 155 4.91 -9.68 16.56
C ARG A 155 6.13 -9.45 17.44
N ALA A 156 7.34 -9.47 16.87
CA ALA A 156 8.56 -9.22 17.63
C ALA A 156 8.77 -7.72 17.93
N ALA A 157 8.09 -6.85 17.19
CA ALA A 157 8.15 -5.40 17.33
C ALA A 157 6.98 -4.80 18.15
N ALA A 158 5.98 -5.62 18.51
CA ALA A 158 4.87 -5.27 19.41
C ALA A 158 5.26 -5.52 20.86
#